data_AF-A0A6G5QKT1-F1
#
_entry.id   AF-A0A6G5QKT1-F1
#
_cell.length_a   1.000
_cell.length_b   1.000
_cell.length_c   1.000
_cell.angle_alpha   90.00
_cell.angle_beta   90.00
_cell.angle_gamma   90.00
#
_symmetry.space_group_name_H-M   'P 1'
#
loop_
_entity.id
_entity.type
_entity.pdbx_description
1 polymer ?
#
loop_
_entity_poly.entity_id
_entity_poly.type
_entity_poly.pdbx_seq_one_letter_code
_entity_poly.pdbx_strand_id
1 'polypeptide(L)'
;MSDKKIIYRLELAVEKIDQVFEVCKPKGVTAALEDELLTKPAIMKHIDVVYQQFKKLEEAQEYHVLDKFKKEDLKGIRDIRNWSSHDYDNIQNEIIEDVIRTDLPSLKENLQKVIKETKQELCEDLQKKIDRFVKKQDILTPQAKSDLRMDIQKSYDDLRKNGLELDKSYADKLKGIVKSNSNENVK
;
A
#
# COMPACT_ATOMS: atom_id res chain seq x y z
N MET A 1 -0.99 -10.19 -6.82
CA MET A 1 -0.62 -10.08 -5.38
C MET A 1 -1.91 -9.91 -4.58
N SER A 2 -1.95 -10.22 -3.27
CA SER A 2 -3.15 -9.89 -2.49
C SER A 2 -3.15 -8.41 -2.09
N ASP A 3 -4.33 -7.80 -1.96
CA ASP A 3 -4.46 -6.37 -1.62
C ASP A 3 -3.77 -6.01 -0.31
N LYS A 4 -3.84 -6.91 0.68
CA LYS A 4 -3.08 -6.77 1.93
C LYS A 4 -1.58 -6.62 1.70
N LYS A 5 -1.04 -7.43 0.78
CA LYS A 5 0.39 -7.41 0.48
C LYS A 5 0.77 -6.18 -0.37
N ILE A 6 -0.15 -5.67 -1.18
CA ILE A 6 0.01 -4.38 -1.88
C ILE A 6 0.07 -3.23 -0.86
N ILE A 7 -0.94 -3.11 0.00
CA ILE A 7 -1.01 -2.07 1.04
C ILE A 7 0.23 -2.12 1.94
N TYR A 8 0.60 -3.31 2.42
CA TYR A 8 1.80 -3.51 3.23
C TYR A 8 3.07 -2.97 2.56
N ARG A 9 3.23 -3.17 1.24
CA ARG A 9 4.40 -2.68 0.51
C ARG A 9 4.44 -1.16 0.45
N LEU A 10 3.30 -0.53 0.20
CA LEU A 10 3.19 0.93 0.15
C LEU A 10 3.43 1.52 1.55
N GLU A 11 2.86 0.93 2.59
CA GLU A 11 3.07 1.36 3.98
C GLU A 11 4.54 1.18 4.41
N LEU A 12 5.17 0.06 4.02
CA LEU A 12 6.58 -0.16 4.26
C LEU A 12 7.45 0.89 3.53
N ALA A 13 7.10 1.27 2.31
CA ALA A 13 7.81 2.34 1.59
C ALA A 13 7.73 3.67 2.36
N VAL A 14 6.54 4.05 2.87
CA VAL A 14 6.36 5.23 3.72
C VAL A 14 7.24 5.15 4.97
N GLU A 15 7.22 4.02 5.67
CA GLU A 15 8.03 3.80 6.89
C GLU A 15 9.53 3.99 6.62
N LYS A 16 10.04 3.50 5.48
CA LYS A 16 11.46 3.66 5.15
C LYS A 16 11.80 5.10 4.78
N ILE A 17 10.91 5.83 4.13
CA ILE A 17 11.10 7.28 3.90
C ILE A 17 11.16 8.03 5.23
N ASP A 18 10.28 7.70 6.19
CA ASP A 18 10.32 8.29 7.53
C ASP A 18 11.62 7.99 8.27
N GLN A 19 12.16 6.79 8.11
CA GLN A 19 13.47 6.43 8.66
C GLN A 19 14.61 7.23 8.05
N VAL A 20 14.58 7.55 6.74
CA VAL A 20 15.54 8.47 6.13
C VAL A 20 15.49 9.84 6.81
N PHE A 21 14.29 10.38 7.03
CA PHE A 21 14.13 11.68 7.68
C PHE A 21 14.61 11.66 9.14
N GLU A 22 14.29 10.61 9.90
CA GLU A 22 14.76 10.47 11.29
C GLU A 22 16.28 10.29 11.39
N VAL A 23 16.92 9.61 10.44
CA VAL A 23 18.39 9.51 10.37
C VAL A 23 19.03 10.90 10.12
N CYS A 24 18.38 11.74 9.30
CA CYS A 24 18.89 13.08 9.01
C CYS A 24 18.64 14.08 10.15
N LYS A 25 17.60 13.90 10.95
CA LYS A 25 17.11 14.86 11.96
C LYS A 25 18.15 15.35 12.98
N PRO A 26 19.07 14.53 13.53
CA PRO A 26 20.01 14.99 14.56
C PRO A 26 21.05 15.99 14.07
N LYS A 27 21.44 15.93 12.78
CA LYS A 27 22.56 16.72 12.23
C LYS A 27 22.26 17.42 10.90
N GLY A 28 21.04 17.25 10.37
CA GLY A 28 20.66 17.71 9.04
C GLY A 28 21.09 16.75 7.94
N VAL A 29 20.52 16.93 6.74
CA VAL A 29 20.75 16.04 5.58
C VAL A 29 22.22 16.04 5.16
N THR A 30 22.84 17.21 5.00
CA THR A 30 24.22 17.35 4.52
C THR A 30 25.21 16.63 5.42
N ALA A 31 25.21 16.93 6.73
CA ALA A 31 26.09 16.25 7.68
C ALA A 31 25.75 14.76 7.88
N ALA A 32 24.52 14.33 7.56
CA ALA A 32 24.17 12.92 7.54
C ALA A 32 24.71 12.18 6.31
N LEU A 33 24.91 12.87 5.20
CA LEU A 33 25.52 12.31 4.00
C LEU A 33 27.05 12.34 4.04
N GLU A 34 27.66 13.25 4.80
CA GLU A 34 29.13 13.29 5.03
C GLU A 34 29.64 12.14 5.91
N ASP A 35 28.78 11.54 6.73
CA ASP A 35 29.12 10.40 7.58
C ASP A 35 28.96 9.10 6.80
N GLU A 36 30.06 8.74 6.13
CA GLU A 36 30.23 7.53 5.33
C GLU A 36 30.14 6.23 6.15
N LEU A 37 30.29 6.29 7.48
CA LEU A 37 30.35 5.08 8.32
C LEU A 37 28.96 4.64 8.77
N LEU A 38 28.10 5.57 9.18
CA LEU A 38 26.84 5.24 9.85
C LEU A 38 25.62 5.76 9.11
N THR A 39 25.47 7.07 8.99
CA THR A 39 24.19 7.64 8.53
C THR A 39 24.01 7.58 7.03
N LYS A 40 25.04 7.81 6.20
CA LYS A 40 24.92 7.67 4.75
C LYS A 40 24.57 6.23 4.37
N PRO A 41 25.25 5.18 4.88
CA PRO A 41 24.83 3.79 4.62
C PRO A 41 23.40 3.48 5.05
N ALA A 42 22.95 4.00 6.20
CA ALA A 42 21.58 3.80 6.67
C ALA A 42 20.55 4.45 5.72
N ILE A 43 20.78 5.70 5.30
CA ILE A 43 19.95 6.40 4.31
C ILE A 43 19.86 5.59 3.02
N MET A 44 21.02 5.19 2.46
CA MET A 44 21.09 4.40 1.23
C MET A 44 20.33 3.08 1.37
N LYS A 45 20.42 2.43 2.53
CA LYS A 45 19.72 1.18 2.78
C LYS A 45 18.20 1.37 2.81
N HIS A 46 17.71 2.43 3.44
CA HIS A 46 16.28 2.72 3.46
C HIS A 46 15.75 3.01 2.06
N ILE A 47 16.47 3.80 1.25
CA ILE A 47 16.10 4.08 -0.15
C ILE A 47 16.08 2.82 -1.01
N ASP A 48 17.07 1.92 -0.85
CA ASP A 48 17.07 0.60 -1.51
C ASP A 48 15.81 -0.21 -1.16
N VAL A 49 15.39 -0.21 0.11
CA VAL A 49 14.17 -0.94 0.51
C VAL A 49 12.91 -0.32 -0.11
N VAL A 50 12.83 1.02 -0.24
CA VAL A 50 11.72 1.69 -0.94
C VAL A 50 11.67 1.22 -2.40
N TYR A 51 12.80 1.30 -3.11
CA TYR A 51 12.92 0.84 -4.49
C TYR A 51 12.45 -0.61 -4.66
N GLN A 52 12.89 -1.50 -3.76
CA GLN A 52 12.50 -2.91 -3.79
C GLN A 52 11.00 -3.13 -3.63
N GLN A 53 10.28 -2.27 -2.91
CA GLN A 53 8.82 -2.41 -2.81
C GLN A 53 8.14 -2.12 -4.14
N PHE A 54 8.56 -1.07 -4.84
CA PHE A 54 8.07 -0.75 -6.19
C PHE A 54 8.44 -1.84 -7.20
N LYS A 55 9.68 -2.33 -7.20
CA LYS A 55 10.10 -3.44 -8.07
C LYS A 55 9.23 -4.68 -7.87
N LYS A 56 8.89 -5.03 -6.63
CA LYS A 56 8.03 -6.18 -6.32
C LYS A 56 6.57 -5.98 -6.74
N LEU A 57 6.09 -4.73 -6.82
CA LEU A 57 4.77 -4.40 -7.39
C LEU A 57 4.80 -4.52 -8.92
N GLU A 58 5.86 -4.03 -9.56
CA GLU A 58 6.09 -4.16 -11.01
C GLU A 58 6.18 -5.62 -11.45
N GLU A 59 6.99 -6.43 -10.75
CA GLU A 59 7.16 -7.86 -11.02
C GLU A 59 5.84 -8.64 -10.85
N ALA A 60 4.95 -8.16 -9.98
CA ALA A 60 3.61 -8.73 -9.79
C ALA A 60 2.56 -8.14 -10.73
N GLN A 61 2.94 -7.25 -11.65
CA GLN A 61 2.08 -6.59 -12.63
C GLN A 61 0.92 -5.82 -12.00
N GLU A 62 1.14 -5.20 -10.83
CA GLU A 62 0.11 -4.43 -10.10
C GLU A 62 -0.11 -3.03 -10.71
N TYR A 63 -0.33 -2.97 -12.03
CA TYR A 63 -0.43 -1.71 -12.77
C TYR A 63 -1.60 -0.84 -12.32
N HIS A 64 -2.70 -1.46 -11.86
CA HIS A 64 -3.83 -0.73 -11.28
C HIS A 64 -3.46 0.18 -10.09
N VAL A 65 -2.37 -0.15 -9.37
CA VAL A 65 -1.80 0.70 -8.32
C VAL A 65 -0.64 1.55 -8.84
N LEU A 66 0.25 0.96 -9.66
CA LEU A 66 1.43 1.66 -10.17
C LEU A 66 1.07 2.86 -11.05
N ASP A 67 -0.02 2.78 -11.82
CA ASP A 67 -0.50 3.86 -12.69
C ASP A 67 -1.01 5.08 -11.92
N LYS A 68 -1.20 4.94 -10.60
CA LYS A 68 -1.56 6.07 -9.71
C LYS A 68 -0.34 6.93 -9.34
N PHE A 69 0.88 6.46 -9.62
CA PHE A 69 2.12 7.21 -9.42
C PHE A 69 2.57 7.88 -10.72
N LYS A 70 3.10 9.10 -10.62
CA LYS A 70 3.73 9.75 -11.77
C LYS A 70 5.07 9.08 -12.07
N LYS A 71 5.51 9.12 -13.33
CA LYS A 71 6.81 8.57 -13.71
C LYS A 71 7.95 9.27 -12.95
N GLU A 72 7.77 10.55 -12.68
CA GLU A 72 8.71 11.40 -11.97
C GLU A 72 8.84 11.00 -10.50
N ASP A 73 7.77 10.51 -9.86
CA ASP A 73 7.77 10.11 -8.44
C ASP A 73 8.76 8.97 -8.16
N LEU A 74 9.03 8.12 -9.15
CA LEU A 74 9.92 6.97 -9.03
C LEU A 74 11.30 7.20 -9.65
N LYS A 75 11.50 8.35 -10.30
CA LYS A 75 12.74 8.66 -11.02
C LYS A 75 13.90 8.84 -10.05
N GLY A 76 13.77 9.72 -9.05
CA GLY A 76 14.83 9.97 -8.07
C GLY A 76 15.28 8.73 -7.31
N ILE A 77 14.33 7.85 -6.94
CA ILE A 77 14.66 6.57 -6.28
C ILE A 77 15.39 5.60 -7.21
N ARG A 78 14.98 5.52 -8.48
CA ARG A 78 15.68 4.70 -9.49
C ARG A 78 17.09 5.21 -9.73
N ASP A 79 17.26 6.52 -9.82
CA ASP A 79 18.54 7.17 -10.07
C ASP A 79 19.51 6.93 -8.91
N ILE A 80 19.07 7.12 -7.65
CA ILE A 80 19.88 6.77 -6.46
C ILE A 80 20.27 5.29 -6.46
N ARG A 81 19.32 4.40 -6.72
CA ARG A 81 19.61 2.95 -6.70
C ARG A 81 20.64 2.59 -7.77
N ASN A 82 20.51 3.13 -8.98
CA ASN A 82 21.45 2.86 -10.07
C ASN A 82 22.86 3.32 -9.70
N TRP A 83 23.02 4.45 -9.03
CA TRP A 83 24.33 4.89 -8.54
C TRP A 83 24.86 4.04 -7.39
N SER A 84 24.00 3.67 -6.43
CA SER A 84 24.36 2.81 -5.30
C SER A 84 24.90 1.43 -5.72
N SER A 85 24.53 0.93 -6.90
CA SER A 85 24.98 -0.35 -7.43
C SER A 85 26.25 -0.28 -8.28
N HIS A 86 26.73 0.92 -8.65
CA HIS A 86 27.79 1.07 -9.64
C HIS A 86 28.97 1.96 -9.20
N ASP A 87 28.77 2.95 -8.33
CA ASP A 87 29.84 3.91 -7.96
C ASP A 87 29.66 4.45 -6.53
N TYR A 88 29.88 3.61 -5.51
CA TYR A 88 29.76 3.99 -4.09
C TYR A 88 30.66 5.19 -3.70
N ASP A 89 31.82 5.32 -4.36
CA ASP A 89 32.84 6.34 -4.07
C ASP A 89 32.56 7.70 -4.75
N ASN A 90 31.63 7.76 -5.72
CA ASN A 90 31.41 8.94 -6.57
C ASN A 90 29.96 9.45 -6.58
N ILE A 91 29.05 8.90 -5.74
CA ILE A 91 27.72 9.51 -5.61
C ILE A 91 27.89 10.89 -4.97
N GLN A 92 27.64 11.91 -5.78
CA GLN A 92 27.60 13.30 -5.33
C GLN A 92 26.51 13.42 -4.26
N ASN A 93 26.92 13.67 -3.02
CA ASN A 93 26.03 13.88 -1.89
C ASN A 93 24.95 14.93 -2.22
N GLU A 94 25.28 15.88 -3.09
CA GLU A 94 24.37 16.89 -3.64
C GLU A 94 23.11 16.28 -4.28
N ILE A 95 23.24 15.16 -4.99
CA ILE A 95 22.10 14.55 -5.66
C ILE A 95 21.24 13.74 -4.69
N ILE A 96 21.87 12.99 -3.78
CA ILE A 96 21.13 12.29 -2.72
C ILE A 96 20.40 13.32 -1.86
N GLU A 97 21.07 14.43 -1.55
CA GLU A 97 20.54 15.55 -0.79
C GLU A 97 19.33 16.19 -1.48
N ASP A 98 19.39 16.41 -2.79
CA ASP A 98 18.24 16.89 -3.57
C ASP A 98 17.06 15.92 -3.46
N VAL A 99 17.27 14.63 -3.74
CA VAL A 99 16.21 13.61 -3.65
C VAL A 99 15.60 13.53 -2.25
N ILE A 100 16.40 13.62 -1.18
CA ILE A 100 15.87 13.62 0.20
C ILE A 100 15.00 14.84 0.46
N ARG A 101 15.34 16.01 -0.09
CA ARG A 101 14.63 17.26 0.18
C ARG A 101 13.44 17.51 -0.75
N THR A 102 13.44 16.96 -1.95
CA THR A 102 12.44 17.27 -2.98
C THR A 102 11.59 16.04 -3.32
N ASP A 103 12.22 14.96 -3.75
CA ASP A 103 11.52 13.78 -4.27
C ASP A 103 10.89 12.91 -3.18
N LEU A 104 11.61 12.63 -2.08
CA LEU A 104 11.10 11.76 -1.00
C LEU A 104 9.85 12.32 -0.32
N PRO A 105 9.76 13.63 0.01
CA PRO A 105 8.53 14.21 0.55
C PRO A 105 7.34 14.07 -0.41
N SER A 106 7.54 14.41 -1.69
CA SER A 106 6.50 14.29 -2.73
C SER A 106 6.04 12.84 -2.90
N LEU A 107 6.99 11.90 -2.96
CA LEU A 107 6.68 10.48 -3.06
C LEU A 107 5.91 9.98 -1.83
N LYS A 108 6.29 10.42 -0.62
CA LYS A 108 5.59 10.03 0.62
C LYS A 108 4.14 10.50 0.60
N GLU A 109 3.87 11.74 0.20
CA GLU A 109 2.51 12.25 0.07
C GLU A 109 1.69 11.44 -0.94
N ASN A 110 2.26 11.13 -2.10
CA ASN A 110 1.61 10.32 -3.11
C ASN A 110 1.36 8.89 -2.63
N LEU A 111 2.32 8.26 -1.95
CA LEU A 111 2.15 6.95 -1.31
C LEU A 111 0.98 6.94 -0.34
N GLN A 112 0.91 7.93 0.56
CA GLN A 112 -0.17 8.04 1.54
C GLN A 112 -1.54 8.22 0.86
N LYS A 113 -1.60 9.04 -0.19
CA LYS A 113 -2.81 9.21 -1.00
C LYS A 113 -3.24 7.89 -1.65
N VAL A 114 -2.34 7.20 -2.33
CA VAL A 114 -2.63 5.93 -3.02
C VAL A 114 -3.04 4.83 -2.03
N ILE A 115 -2.42 4.77 -0.84
CA ILE A 115 -2.82 3.86 0.24
C ILE A 115 -4.28 4.13 0.62
N LYS A 116 -4.65 5.40 0.81
CA LYS A 116 -6.02 5.78 1.18
C LYS A 116 -7.03 5.41 0.09
N GLU A 117 -6.72 5.72 -1.17
CA GLU A 117 -7.57 5.40 -2.32
C GLU A 117 -7.75 3.88 -2.47
N THR A 118 -6.66 3.12 -2.42
CA THR A 118 -6.70 1.65 -2.49
C THR A 118 -7.54 1.05 -1.35
N LYS A 119 -7.38 1.57 -0.12
CA LYS A 119 -8.20 1.14 1.02
C LYS A 119 -9.69 1.46 0.82
N GLN A 120 -9.99 2.63 0.24
CA GLN A 120 -11.36 3.03 -0.05
C GLN A 120 -12.00 2.16 -1.14
N GLU A 121 -11.28 1.85 -2.22
CA GLU A 121 -11.74 0.97 -3.30
C GLU A 121 -12.14 -0.41 -2.77
N LEU A 122 -11.35 -0.99 -1.84
CA LEU A 122 -11.70 -2.26 -1.19
C LEU A 122 -13.01 -2.18 -0.41
N CYS A 123 -13.24 -1.09 0.31
CA CYS A 123 -14.49 -0.86 1.03
C CYS A 123 -15.67 -0.73 0.05
N GLU A 124 -15.51 0.07 -1.00
CA GLU A 124 -16.55 0.30 -2.02
C GLU A 124 -16.91 -1.00 -2.77
N ASP A 125 -15.94 -1.84 -3.08
CA ASP A 125 -16.20 -3.12 -3.75
C ASP A 125 -16.95 -4.09 -2.84
N LEU A 126 -16.63 -4.14 -1.55
CA LEU A 126 -17.44 -4.90 -0.60
C LEU A 126 -18.86 -4.34 -0.48
N GLN A 127 -19.01 -3.01 -0.42
CA GLN A 127 -20.32 -2.35 -0.37
C GLN A 127 -21.17 -2.71 -1.60
N LYS A 128 -20.58 -2.69 -2.82
CA LYS A 128 -21.26 -3.14 -4.05
C LYS A 128 -21.70 -4.59 -3.99
N LYS A 129 -20.86 -5.49 -3.45
CA LYS A 129 -21.22 -6.91 -3.26
C LYS A 129 -22.40 -7.07 -2.29
N ILE A 130 -22.37 -6.35 -1.17
CA ILE A 130 -23.46 -6.32 -0.18
C ILE A 130 -24.76 -5.81 -0.83
N ASP A 131 -24.72 -4.68 -1.54
CA ASP A 131 -25.90 -4.12 -2.19
C ASP A 131 -26.47 -5.04 -3.28
N ARG A 132 -25.59 -5.72 -4.04
CA ARG A 132 -26.01 -6.76 -4.99
C ARG A 132 -26.75 -7.88 -4.28
N PHE A 133 -26.23 -8.36 -3.16
CA PHE A 133 -26.87 -9.42 -2.37
C PHE A 133 -28.25 -8.97 -1.88
N VAL A 134 -28.32 -7.81 -1.21
CA VAL A 134 -29.58 -7.27 -0.67
C VAL A 134 -30.64 -7.09 -1.75
N LYS A 135 -30.27 -6.59 -2.94
CA LYS A 135 -31.20 -6.32 -4.04
C LYS A 135 -31.66 -7.56 -4.79
N LYS A 136 -30.85 -8.63 -4.84
CA LYS A 136 -31.09 -9.76 -5.76
C LYS A 136 -31.24 -11.12 -5.07
N GLN A 137 -31.09 -11.22 -3.74
CA GLN A 137 -31.09 -12.50 -3.03
C GLN A 137 -32.32 -13.38 -3.30
N ASP A 138 -33.49 -12.80 -3.55
CA ASP A 138 -34.74 -13.53 -3.77
C ASP A 138 -34.87 -14.11 -5.18
N ILE A 139 -34.06 -13.63 -6.14
CA ILE A 139 -34.04 -14.09 -7.53
C ILE A 139 -32.77 -14.90 -7.87
N LEU A 140 -31.85 -15.05 -6.91
CA LEU A 140 -30.65 -15.87 -7.07
C LEU A 140 -30.98 -17.34 -6.82
N THR A 141 -30.30 -18.23 -7.54
CA THR A 141 -30.33 -19.65 -7.20
C THR A 141 -29.69 -19.88 -5.82
N PRO A 142 -30.05 -20.95 -5.09
CA PRO A 142 -29.44 -21.26 -3.80
C PRO A 142 -27.91 -21.30 -3.85
N GLN A 143 -27.35 -21.88 -4.91
CA GLN A 143 -25.90 -21.93 -5.12
C GLN A 143 -25.30 -20.53 -5.30
N ALA A 144 -25.85 -19.71 -6.21
CA ALA A 144 -25.35 -18.36 -6.46
C ALA A 144 -25.48 -17.45 -5.23
N LYS A 145 -26.52 -17.66 -4.41
CA LYS A 145 -26.71 -16.97 -3.13
C LYS A 145 -25.61 -17.36 -2.14
N SER A 146 -25.31 -18.65 -2.02
CA SER A 146 -24.23 -19.18 -1.15
C SER A 146 -22.86 -18.65 -1.58
N ASP A 147 -22.54 -18.71 -2.87
CA ASP A 147 -21.27 -18.24 -3.43
C ASP A 147 -21.06 -16.75 -3.17
N LEU A 148 -22.09 -15.93 -3.37
CA LEU A 148 -22.03 -14.50 -3.11
C LEU A 148 -21.85 -14.18 -1.61
N ARG A 149 -22.47 -14.96 -0.71
CA ARG A 149 -22.25 -14.82 0.74
C ARG A 149 -20.80 -15.14 1.12
N MET A 150 -20.24 -16.22 0.58
CA MET A 150 -18.84 -16.59 0.84
C MET A 150 -17.87 -15.52 0.34
N ASP A 151 -18.10 -14.97 -0.86
CA ASP A 151 -17.27 -13.90 -1.41
C ASP A 151 -17.35 -12.61 -0.57
N ILE A 152 -18.55 -12.23 -0.11
CA ILE A 152 -18.76 -11.11 0.82
C ILE A 152 -18.00 -11.34 2.12
N GLN A 153 -18.12 -12.54 2.73
CA GLN A 153 -17.44 -12.87 3.97
C GLN A 153 -15.91 -12.80 3.80
N LYS A 154 -15.37 -13.39 2.74
CA LYS A 154 -13.94 -13.35 2.43
C LYS A 154 -13.44 -11.92 2.27
N SER A 155 -14.17 -11.11 1.50
CA SER A 155 -13.83 -9.70 1.28
C SER A 155 -13.85 -8.89 2.59
N TYR A 156 -14.81 -9.16 3.48
CA TYR A 156 -14.87 -8.54 4.81
C TYR A 156 -13.70 -8.97 5.72
N ASP A 157 -13.36 -10.25 5.71
CA ASP A 157 -12.21 -10.76 6.47
C ASP A 157 -10.89 -10.12 6.00
N ASP A 158 -10.76 -9.89 4.69
CA ASP A 158 -9.61 -9.22 4.11
C ASP A 158 -9.56 -7.71 4.47
N LEU A 159 -10.69 -7.00 4.51
CA LEU A 159 -10.75 -5.63 5.06
C LEU A 159 -10.30 -5.59 6.53
N ARG A 160 -10.83 -6.48 7.37
CA ARG A 160 -10.49 -6.60 8.79
C ARG A 160 -8.98 -6.82 9.00
N LYS A 161 -8.36 -7.69 8.18
CA LYS A 161 -6.91 -7.93 8.23
C LYS A 161 -6.06 -6.71 7.86
N ASN A 162 -6.65 -5.72 7.17
CA ASN A 162 -6.03 -4.46 6.80
C ASN A 162 -6.37 -3.31 7.77
N GLY A 163 -7.05 -3.62 8.89
CA GLY A 163 -7.49 -2.61 9.87
C GLY A 163 -8.58 -1.68 9.34
N LEU A 164 -9.30 -2.09 8.29
CA LEU A 164 -10.38 -1.32 7.70
C LEU A 164 -11.72 -1.73 8.29
N GLU A 165 -12.59 -0.74 8.50
CA GLU A 165 -13.95 -0.94 8.95
C GLU A 165 -14.94 -0.36 7.94
N LEU A 166 -16.05 -1.08 7.75
CA LEU A 166 -17.20 -0.55 7.05
C LEU A 166 -17.89 0.51 7.91
N ASP A 167 -18.55 1.47 7.27
CA ASP A 167 -19.48 2.33 7.98
C ASP A 167 -20.60 1.52 8.65
N LYS A 168 -21.24 2.15 9.64
CA LYS A 168 -22.27 1.51 10.46
C LYS A 168 -23.41 0.91 9.63
N SER A 169 -23.82 1.58 8.55
CA SER A 169 -24.93 1.12 7.70
C SER A 169 -24.59 -0.20 7.02
N TYR A 170 -23.41 -0.29 6.40
CA TYR A 170 -22.98 -1.52 5.74
C TYR A 170 -22.57 -2.62 6.72
N ALA A 171 -22.01 -2.26 7.89
CA ALA A 171 -21.73 -3.22 8.94
C ALA A 171 -23.02 -3.92 9.44
N ASP A 172 -24.13 -3.19 9.56
CA ASP A 172 -25.41 -3.76 9.98
C ASP A 172 -26.06 -4.62 8.88
N LYS A 173 -25.99 -4.19 7.60
CA LYS A 173 -26.38 -5.03 6.46
C LYS A 173 -25.62 -6.36 6.44
N LEU A 174 -24.30 -6.32 6.64
CA LEU A 174 -23.44 -7.49 6.66
C LEU A 174 -23.85 -8.48 7.76
N LYS A 175 -24.12 -7.99 8.99
CA LYS A 175 -24.62 -8.85 10.09
C LYS A 175 -25.90 -9.58 9.71
N GLY A 176 -26.80 -8.91 8.98
CA GLY A 176 -28.02 -9.54 8.45
C GLY A 176 -27.70 -10.71 7.51
N ILE A 177 -26.78 -10.50 6.57
CA ILE A 177 -26.35 -11.52 5.60
C ILE A 177 -25.71 -12.73 6.29
N VAL A 178 -24.84 -12.49 7.28
CA VAL A 178 -24.14 -13.56 8.02
C VAL A 178 -25.11 -14.37 8.88
N LYS A 179 -26.04 -13.71 9.59
CA LYS A 179 -27.06 -14.40 10.41
C LYS A 179 -27.99 -15.30 9.60
N SER A 180 -28.36 -14.89 8.39
CA SER A 180 -29.19 -15.72 7.50
C SER A 180 -28.49 -17.00 7.03
N ASN A 181 -27.15 -17.02 7.01
CA ASN A 181 -26.36 -18.18 6.58
C ASN A 181 -26.32 -19.29 7.65
N SER A 182 -26.30 -18.93 8.94
CA SER A 182 -26.30 -19.89 10.05
C SER A 182 -27.59 -20.68 10.18
N ASN A 183 -28.72 -20.13 9.71
CA ASN A 183 -30.03 -20.78 9.79
C ASN A 183 -30.35 -21.70 8.59
N GLU A 184 -29.68 -21.50 7.45
CA GLU A 184 -29.87 -22.35 6.25
C GLU A 184 -29.06 -23.66 6.31
N ASN A 185 -27.96 -23.71 7.08
CA ASN A 185 -27.12 -24.92 7.26
C ASN A 185 -27.60 -25.90 8.35
N VAL A 186 -28.79 -25.69 8.92
CA VAL A 186 -29.37 -26.51 10.02
C VAL A 186 -30.56 -27.36 9.55
N LYS A 187 -30.76 -27.51 8.23
CA LYS A 187 -31.83 -28.35 7.67
C LYS A 187 -31.30 -29.43 6.75
#